data_AF-J9CZA1-F1
#
_entry.id   AF-J9CZA1-F1
#
_cell.length_a   1.000
_cell.length_b   1.000
_cell.length_c   1.000
_cell.angle_alpha   90.00
_cell.angle_beta   90.00
_cell.angle_gamma   90.00
#
_symmetry.space_group_name_H-M   'P 1'
#
loop_
_entity.id
_entity.type
_entity.pdbx_description
1 polymer ?
#
loop_
_entity_poly.entity_id
_entity_poly.type
_entity_poly.pdbx_seq_one_letter_code
_entity_poly.pdbx_strand_id
1 'polypeptide(L)'
;MNKLTTDLLNLISGLPSLDFKGAFSIRENGSCAARRSSENILIEDKKDAPGLVIHVKPRTRGETVYIPACVTKSGLDDLVYNDFYIGEGADIIIEAGCGVHSDGEEEARHNGIHRFFLAKNAHVLYREKHIANGNGTGAKRIDPVTDIELEEGACLEMDSVQLGGVNRAVRKTRGVLQKDARLVVRERIMTEGDEFAAPTLPCA
;
A
#
# COMPACT_ATOMS: atom_id res chain seq x y z
N MET A 1 14.79 -9.65 10.23
CA MET A 1 13.37 -10.05 10.10
C MET A 1 13.11 -11.32 10.89
N ASN A 2 12.02 -11.35 11.65
CA ASN A 2 11.58 -12.55 12.35
C ASN A 2 10.73 -13.45 11.42
N LYS A 3 10.42 -14.68 11.84
CA LYS A 3 9.64 -15.65 11.05
C LYS A 3 8.24 -15.12 10.69
N LEU A 4 7.56 -14.51 11.65
CA LEU A 4 6.21 -13.98 11.48
C LEU A 4 6.16 -12.87 10.43
N THR A 5 7.13 -11.97 10.42
CA THR A 5 7.29 -10.95 9.37
C THR A 5 7.49 -11.60 8.01
N THR A 6 8.34 -12.62 7.90
CA THR A 6 8.55 -13.36 6.64
C THR A 6 7.26 -14.03 6.16
N ASP A 7 6.50 -14.66 7.05
CA ASP A 7 5.24 -15.32 6.72
C ASP A 7 4.20 -14.32 6.21
N LEU A 8 4.06 -13.16 6.88
CA LEU A 8 3.20 -12.06 6.42
C LEU A 8 3.65 -11.50 5.07
N LEU A 9 4.95 -11.26 4.88
CA LEU A 9 5.48 -10.75 3.62
C LEU A 9 5.19 -11.69 2.44
N ASN A 10 5.33 -13.00 2.63
CA ASN A 10 4.98 -13.96 1.58
C ASN A 10 3.50 -13.88 1.17
N LEU A 11 2.60 -13.64 2.13
CA LEU A 11 1.16 -13.51 1.87
C LEU A 11 0.83 -12.20 1.15
N ILE A 12 1.40 -11.08 1.60
CA ILE A 12 1.02 -9.75 1.11
C ILE A 12 1.80 -9.30 -0.12
N SER A 13 3.07 -9.71 -0.28
CA SER A 13 3.90 -9.29 -1.42
C SER A 13 3.64 -10.10 -2.70
N GLY A 14 2.93 -11.24 -2.60
CA GLY A 14 2.64 -12.09 -3.77
C GLY A 14 3.88 -12.69 -4.45
N LEU A 15 5.04 -12.61 -3.80
CA LEU A 15 6.31 -13.12 -4.30
C LEU A 15 6.76 -14.32 -3.47
N PRO A 16 6.87 -15.52 -4.07
CA PRO A 16 7.57 -16.63 -3.45
C PRO A 16 9.01 -16.21 -3.14
N SER A 17 9.50 -16.48 -1.93
CA SER A 17 10.89 -16.24 -1.48
C SER A 17 11.35 -14.78 -1.37
N LEU A 18 10.45 -13.79 -1.47
CA LEU A 18 10.78 -12.35 -1.35
C LEU A 18 11.86 -11.87 -2.35
N ASP A 19 11.94 -12.50 -3.52
CA ASP A 19 12.82 -12.07 -4.61
C ASP A 19 12.24 -10.84 -5.33
N PHE A 20 12.40 -9.67 -4.70
CA PHE A 20 11.95 -8.40 -5.25
C PHE A 20 12.81 -8.03 -6.48
N LYS A 21 12.22 -8.13 -7.68
CA LYS A 21 12.83 -7.64 -8.93
C LYS A 21 12.41 -6.20 -9.19
N GLY A 22 13.27 -5.26 -8.85
CA GLY A 22 12.99 -3.82 -8.97
C GLY A 22 13.30 -3.05 -7.69
N ALA A 23 12.64 -1.91 -7.53
CA ALA A 23 12.75 -1.08 -6.34
C ALA A 23 11.84 -1.63 -5.23
N PHE A 24 12.27 -1.55 -3.97
CA PHE A 24 11.45 -1.97 -2.85
C PHE A 24 11.75 -1.18 -1.58
N SER A 25 10.78 -1.14 -0.67
CA SER A 25 10.94 -0.67 0.71
C SER A 25 10.05 -1.49 1.64
N ILE A 26 10.68 -2.30 2.51
CA ILE A 26 10.00 -3.15 3.49
C ILE A 26 9.88 -2.39 4.80
N ARG A 27 8.66 -2.26 5.32
CA ARG A 27 8.37 -1.69 6.65
C ARG A 27 8.05 -2.80 7.65
N GLU A 28 8.75 -2.82 8.77
CA GLU A 28 8.51 -3.76 9.87
C GLU A 28 8.32 -2.96 11.16
N ASN A 29 7.18 -3.09 11.82
CA ASN A 29 6.86 -2.49 13.11
C ASN A 29 7.19 -0.99 13.20
N GLY A 30 6.73 -0.21 12.22
CA GLY A 30 6.92 1.23 12.20
C GLY A 30 8.27 1.71 11.68
N SER A 31 9.16 0.81 11.27
CA SER A 31 10.53 1.14 10.83
C SER A 31 10.87 0.57 9.46
N CYS A 32 11.82 1.17 8.76
CA CYS A 32 12.35 0.63 7.50
C CYS A 32 13.27 -0.56 7.78
N ALA A 33 12.89 -1.76 7.32
CA ALA A 33 13.68 -2.98 7.48
C ALA A 33 14.69 -3.17 6.35
N ALA A 34 14.31 -2.81 5.12
CA ALA A 34 15.19 -2.85 3.96
C ALA A 34 14.64 -1.94 2.86
N ARG A 35 15.54 -1.33 2.08
CA ARG A 35 15.18 -0.47 0.95
C ARG A 35 16.19 -0.62 -0.17
N ARG A 36 15.72 -0.56 -1.41
CA ARG A 36 16.55 -0.49 -2.61
C ARG A 36 15.81 0.28 -3.71
N SER A 37 16.45 1.29 -4.26
CA SER A 37 16.02 1.95 -5.50
C SER A 37 16.44 1.14 -6.72
N SER A 38 15.76 1.33 -7.86
CA SER A 38 16.21 0.83 -9.16
C SER A 38 16.88 1.95 -9.95
N GLU A 39 17.27 1.67 -11.20
CA GLU A 39 17.79 2.69 -12.11
C GLU A 39 16.77 3.81 -12.37
N ASN A 40 15.47 3.49 -12.42
CA ASN A 40 14.43 4.44 -12.79
C ASN A 40 13.44 4.78 -11.67
N ILE A 41 13.51 4.08 -10.53
CA ILE A 41 12.64 4.32 -9.39
C ILE A 41 13.51 4.65 -8.18
N LEU A 42 13.40 5.89 -7.71
CA LEU A 42 14.06 6.39 -6.51
C LEU A 42 13.08 6.31 -5.33
N ILE A 43 13.53 5.70 -4.22
CA ILE A 43 12.77 5.64 -2.97
C ILE A 43 13.57 6.37 -1.89
N GLU A 44 12.96 7.38 -1.29
CA GLU A 44 13.55 8.20 -0.23
C GLU A 44 12.65 8.23 1.00
N ASP A 45 13.22 8.59 2.14
CA ASP A 45 12.43 8.91 3.33
C ASP A 45 11.71 10.24 3.13
N LYS A 46 10.45 10.27 3.57
CA LYS A 46 9.71 11.51 3.68
C LYS A 46 10.30 12.35 4.83
N LYS A 47 10.65 13.61 4.53
CA LYS A 47 11.41 14.48 5.47
C LYS A 47 10.55 15.06 6.59
N ASP A 48 9.25 15.21 6.34
CA ASP A 48 8.29 15.91 7.18
C ASP A 48 7.31 14.99 7.90
N ALA A 49 7.27 13.70 7.55
CA ALA A 49 6.40 12.70 8.16
C ALA A 49 6.99 11.29 7.99
N PRO A 50 6.58 10.29 8.81
CA PRO A 50 6.99 8.91 8.59
C PRO A 50 6.53 8.40 7.23
N GLY A 51 7.42 7.75 6.47
CA GLY A 51 7.06 7.09 5.21
C GLY A 51 7.98 7.46 4.07
N LEU A 52 7.47 7.38 2.84
CA LEU A 52 8.29 7.34 1.64
C LEU A 52 7.92 8.45 0.66
N VAL A 53 8.92 8.88 -0.10
CA VAL A 53 8.74 9.61 -1.34
C VAL A 53 9.32 8.74 -2.46
N ILE A 54 8.47 8.40 -3.44
CA ILE A 54 8.81 7.50 -4.54
C ILE A 54 8.72 8.28 -5.84
N HIS A 55 9.85 8.39 -6.54
CA HIS A 55 9.95 9.07 -7.84
C HIS A 55 10.22 8.05 -8.94
N VAL A 56 9.33 8.00 -9.92
CA VAL A 56 9.46 7.17 -11.13
C VAL A 56 9.80 8.08 -12.30
N LYS A 57 10.89 7.79 -12.99
CA LYS A 57 11.33 8.60 -14.15
C LYS A 57 10.28 8.57 -15.28
N PRO A 58 10.22 9.61 -16.12
CA PRO A 58 9.40 9.59 -17.32
C PRO A 58 9.72 8.40 -18.23
N ARG A 59 8.69 7.82 -18.86
CA ARG A 59 8.79 6.70 -19.81
C ARG A 59 9.36 5.40 -19.24
N THR A 60 9.47 5.26 -17.92
CA THR A 60 9.79 3.96 -17.29
C THR A 60 8.69 2.97 -17.59
N ARG A 61 9.04 1.78 -18.10
CA ARG A 61 8.06 0.75 -18.48
C ARG A 61 8.44 -0.61 -17.94
N GLY A 62 7.45 -1.34 -17.43
CA GLY A 62 7.60 -2.73 -17.00
C GLY A 62 8.37 -2.94 -15.69
N GLU A 63 8.65 -1.86 -14.96
CA GLU A 63 9.21 -1.97 -13.61
C GLU A 63 8.13 -2.13 -12.55
N THR A 64 8.50 -2.76 -11.44
CA THR A 64 7.65 -2.93 -10.27
C THR A 64 8.32 -2.33 -9.04
N VAL A 65 7.56 -1.57 -8.26
CA VAL A 65 7.96 -1.13 -6.92
C VAL A 65 7.17 -1.87 -5.85
N TYR A 66 7.87 -2.38 -4.84
CA TYR A 66 7.27 -3.16 -3.76
C TYR A 66 7.35 -2.41 -2.44
N ILE A 67 6.22 -2.21 -1.77
CA ILE A 67 6.14 -1.45 -0.51
C ILE A 67 5.34 -2.20 0.58
N PRO A 68 5.75 -3.42 0.97
CA PRO A 68 5.03 -4.15 1.99
C PRO A 68 5.29 -3.61 3.40
N ALA A 69 4.25 -3.61 4.24
CA ALA A 69 4.30 -3.24 5.64
C ALA A 69 3.78 -4.38 6.53
N CYS A 70 4.54 -4.70 7.57
CA CYS A 70 4.19 -5.72 8.56
C CYS A 70 4.21 -5.14 9.97
N VAL A 71 3.09 -5.28 10.68
CA VAL A 71 2.99 -5.09 12.13
C VAL A 71 2.92 -6.46 12.77
N THR A 72 3.84 -6.77 13.66
CA THR A 72 3.95 -8.07 14.34
C THR A 72 3.92 -7.95 15.86
N LYS A 73 3.42 -6.82 16.37
CA LYS A 73 3.35 -6.49 17.80
C LYS A 73 1.99 -5.89 18.10
N SER A 74 1.42 -6.29 19.23
CA SER A 74 0.24 -5.65 19.81
C SER A 74 0.58 -4.24 20.33
N GLY A 75 -0.42 -3.37 20.43
CA GLY A 75 -0.26 -2.01 20.97
C GLY A 75 0.45 -1.03 20.03
N LEU A 76 0.75 -1.44 18.79
CA LEU A 76 1.42 -0.58 17.82
C LEU A 76 0.41 0.27 17.03
N ASP A 77 0.60 1.58 17.08
CA ASP A 77 -0.05 2.54 16.17
C ASP A 77 0.92 2.94 15.07
N ASP A 78 0.81 2.29 13.90
CA ASP A 78 1.65 2.58 12.75
C ASP A 78 0.90 3.46 11.72
N LEU A 79 1.36 4.69 11.55
CA LEU A 79 0.86 5.64 10.56
C LEU A 79 2.00 6.04 9.61
N VAL A 80 1.78 5.85 8.31
CA VAL A 80 2.80 6.09 7.29
C VAL A 80 2.24 6.88 6.11
N TYR A 81 3.03 7.81 5.60
CA TYR A 81 2.69 8.70 4.49
C TYR A 81 3.59 8.39 3.30
N ASN A 82 3.01 7.97 2.19
CA ASN A 82 3.73 7.60 0.99
C ASN A 82 3.27 8.45 -0.20
N ASP A 83 4.20 9.22 -0.77
CA ASP A 83 3.97 10.03 -1.95
C ASP A 83 4.55 9.32 -3.18
N PHE A 84 3.75 9.12 -4.22
CA PHE A 84 4.18 8.53 -5.50
C PHE A 84 4.12 9.58 -6.59
N TYR A 85 5.27 9.93 -7.15
CA TYR A 85 5.41 10.83 -8.28
C TYR A 85 5.77 10.02 -9.52
N ILE A 86 4.83 9.93 -10.45
CA ILE A 86 4.94 9.09 -11.65
C ILE A 86 5.18 9.97 -12.87
N GLY A 87 6.36 9.84 -13.46
CA GLY A 87 6.77 10.65 -14.62
C GLY A 87 5.94 10.38 -15.88
N GLU A 88 5.97 11.35 -16.79
CA GLU A 88 5.19 11.35 -18.04
C GLU A 88 5.38 10.05 -18.83
N GLY A 89 4.27 9.43 -19.25
CA GLY A 89 4.27 8.23 -20.08
C GLY A 89 4.90 6.98 -19.44
N ALA A 90 5.14 6.98 -18.13
CA ALA A 90 5.55 5.78 -17.40
C ALA A 90 4.42 4.76 -17.35
N ASP A 91 4.76 3.47 -17.32
CA ASP A 91 3.83 2.34 -17.24
C ASP A 91 4.42 1.29 -16.27
N ILE A 92 3.96 1.32 -15.02
CA ILE A 92 4.58 0.54 -13.94
C ILE A 92 3.54 -0.16 -13.07
N ILE A 93 4.05 -1.10 -12.26
CA ILE A 93 3.28 -1.79 -11.23
C ILE A 93 3.74 -1.33 -9.85
N ILE A 94 2.79 -1.10 -8.96
CA ILE A 94 3.05 -0.87 -7.54
C ILE A 94 2.41 -2.02 -6.76
N GLU A 95 3.24 -2.78 -6.05
CA GLU A 95 2.83 -3.90 -5.20
C GLU A 95 2.91 -3.48 -3.74
N ALA A 96 1.74 -3.21 -3.17
CA ALA A 96 1.57 -2.87 -1.77
C ALA A 96 0.97 -4.04 -0.99
N GLY A 97 1.18 -4.02 0.32
CA GLY A 97 0.55 -4.97 1.19
C GLY A 97 0.71 -4.61 2.65
N CYS A 98 -0.35 -4.80 3.43
CA CYS A 98 -0.36 -4.54 4.86
C CYS A 98 -0.72 -5.83 5.59
N GLY A 99 0.23 -6.35 6.38
CA GLY A 99 0.04 -7.49 7.26
C GLY A 99 0.03 -7.06 8.71
N VAL A 100 -1.04 -7.34 9.46
CA VAL A 100 -1.12 -7.04 10.89
C VAL A 100 -1.31 -8.33 11.70
N HIS A 101 -0.33 -8.67 12.53
CA HIS A 101 -0.41 -9.77 13.48
C HIS A 101 -0.50 -9.23 14.91
N SER A 102 -1.47 -9.73 15.68
CA SER A 102 -1.59 -9.43 17.11
C SER A 102 -2.15 -10.63 17.91
N ASP A 103 -1.36 -11.08 18.87
CA ASP A 103 -1.72 -12.10 19.87
C ASP A 103 -2.05 -11.52 21.26
N GLY A 104 -2.04 -10.18 21.39
CA GLY A 104 -2.27 -9.49 22.66
C GLY A 104 -3.68 -8.93 22.81
N GLU A 105 -3.90 -8.20 23.90
CA GLU A 105 -5.18 -7.55 24.21
C GLU A 105 -5.25 -6.11 23.72
N GLU A 106 -4.09 -5.51 23.42
CA GLU A 106 -3.98 -4.14 22.92
C GLU A 106 -4.22 -4.06 21.41
N GLU A 107 -4.87 -2.99 20.96
CA GLU A 107 -5.10 -2.74 19.53
C GLU A 107 -3.78 -2.68 18.75
N ALA A 108 -3.74 -3.32 17.58
CA ALA A 108 -2.68 -3.20 16.60
C ALA A 108 -3.25 -2.58 15.32
N ARG A 109 -2.63 -1.52 14.84
CA ARG A 109 -3.09 -0.83 13.63
C ARG A 109 -1.94 -0.46 12.69
N HIS A 110 -2.24 -0.48 11.40
CA HIS A 110 -1.39 0.05 10.35
C HIS A 110 -2.24 0.85 9.36
N ASN A 111 -1.94 2.13 9.20
CA ASN A 111 -2.64 3.01 8.25
C ASN A 111 -1.64 3.60 7.25
N GLY A 112 -1.77 3.16 6.00
CA GLY A 112 -1.13 3.79 4.86
C GLY A 112 -1.92 4.98 4.37
N ILE A 113 -1.30 6.15 4.38
CA ILE A 113 -1.79 7.37 3.73
C ILE A 113 -1.00 7.53 2.43
N HIS A 114 -1.64 7.33 1.30
CA HIS A 114 -1.02 7.31 -0.01
C HIS A 114 -1.45 8.53 -0.82
N ARG A 115 -0.49 9.18 -1.48
CA ARG A 115 -0.77 10.26 -2.44
C ARG A 115 -0.17 9.92 -3.79
N PHE A 116 -0.99 9.87 -4.83
CA PHE A 116 -0.57 9.55 -6.19
C PHE A 116 -0.61 10.80 -7.06
N PHE A 117 0.53 11.15 -7.65
CA PHE A 117 0.66 12.23 -8.63
C PHE A 117 1.13 11.61 -9.94
N LEU A 118 0.22 11.44 -10.90
CA LEU A 118 0.52 10.85 -12.20
C LEU A 118 0.56 11.94 -13.27
N ALA A 119 1.74 12.10 -13.88
CA ALA A 119 1.93 13.02 -14.99
C ALA A 119 1.24 12.52 -16.27
N LYS A 120 1.19 13.38 -17.30
CA LYS A 120 0.49 13.09 -18.57
C LYS A 120 0.77 11.68 -19.11
N ASN A 121 -0.29 11.01 -19.52
CA ASN A 121 -0.26 9.67 -20.13
C ASN A 121 0.46 8.60 -19.29
N ALA A 122 0.73 8.84 -17.99
CA ALA A 122 1.28 7.82 -17.11
C ALA A 122 0.22 6.77 -16.77
N HIS A 123 0.65 5.53 -16.64
CA HIS A 123 -0.18 4.39 -16.31
C HIS A 123 0.39 3.65 -15.10
N VAL A 124 -0.44 3.40 -14.10
CA VAL A 124 -0.08 2.64 -12.91
C VAL A 124 -1.12 1.58 -12.64
N LEU A 125 -0.65 0.34 -12.50
CA LEU A 125 -1.40 -0.71 -11.83
C LEU A 125 -0.95 -0.80 -10.37
N TYR A 126 -1.79 -0.35 -9.46
CA TYR A 126 -1.60 -0.46 -8.02
C TYR A 126 -2.33 -1.69 -7.50
N ARG A 127 -1.58 -2.65 -6.95
CA ARG A 127 -2.10 -3.87 -6.34
C ARG A 127 -1.85 -3.83 -4.86
N GLU A 128 -2.86 -4.13 -4.06
CA GLU A 128 -2.76 -4.10 -2.60
C GLU A 128 -3.40 -5.33 -1.95
N LYS A 129 -2.72 -5.89 -0.95
CA LYS A 129 -3.27 -6.96 -0.12
C LYS A 129 -3.30 -6.61 1.35
N HIS A 130 -4.46 -6.72 1.97
CA HIS A 130 -4.66 -6.61 3.41
C HIS A 130 -4.96 -7.96 4.03
N ILE A 131 -4.19 -8.29 5.05
CA ILE A 131 -4.41 -9.46 5.89
C ILE A 131 -4.12 -9.10 7.33
N ALA A 132 -4.90 -9.67 8.23
CA ALA A 132 -4.53 -9.68 9.63
C ALA A 132 -4.72 -11.07 10.23
N ASN A 133 -3.95 -11.39 11.27
CA ASN A 133 -3.99 -12.69 11.95
C ASN A 133 -3.56 -12.56 13.42
N GLY A 134 -3.52 -13.68 14.13
CA GLY A 134 -3.25 -13.74 15.57
C GLY A 134 -4.52 -13.95 16.37
N ASN A 135 -4.37 -14.60 17.52
CA ASN A 135 -5.46 -15.05 18.39
C ASN A 135 -5.78 -14.07 19.52
N GLY A 136 -5.14 -12.91 19.51
CA GLY A 136 -5.34 -11.86 20.51
C GLY A 136 -6.73 -11.24 20.44
N THR A 137 -7.21 -10.76 21.58
CA THR A 137 -8.47 -10.02 21.69
C THR A 137 -8.34 -8.55 21.25
N GLY A 138 -7.11 -8.06 21.11
CA GLY A 138 -6.81 -6.74 20.57
C GLY A 138 -7.32 -6.59 19.13
N ALA A 139 -7.97 -5.45 18.87
CA ALA A 139 -8.48 -5.14 17.54
C ALA A 139 -7.32 -4.98 16.54
N LYS A 140 -7.51 -5.50 15.33
CA LYS A 140 -6.59 -5.36 14.20
C LYS A 140 -7.23 -4.43 13.18
N ARG A 141 -6.61 -3.26 12.94
CA ARG A 141 -7.20 -2.20 12.10
C ARG A 141 -6.31 -1.78 10.95
N ILE A 142 -6.93 -1.56 9.80
CA ILE A 142 -6.28 -1.08 8.58
C ILE A 142 -7.23 -0.08 7.90
N ASP A 143 -7.04 1.21 8.17
CA ASP A 143 -7.89 2.31 7.69
C ASP A 143 -7.10 3.18 6.67
N PRO A 144 -6.90 2.70 5.42
CA PRO A 144 -6.08 3.41 4.44
C PRO A 144 -6.78 4.65 3.88
N VAL A 145 -5.98 5.64 3.53
CA VAL A 145 -6.45 6.86 2.84
C VAL A 145 -5.62 7.06 1.59
N THR A 146 -6.28 7.37 0.48
CA THR A 146 -5.64 7.57 -0.82
C THR A 146 -6.12 8.87 -1.45
N ASP A 147 -5.20 9.81 -1.70
CA ASP A 147 -5.44 11.01 -2.50
C ASP A 147 -4.77 10.88 -3.87
N ILE A 148 -5.45 11.30 -4.92
CA ILE A 148 -5.04 11.03 -6.31
C ILE A 148 -5.14 12.31 -7.14
N GLU A 149 -4.08 12.63 -7.87
CA GLU A 149 -4.02 13.68 -8.88
C GLU A 149 -3.56 13.08 -10.20
N LEU A 150 -4.46 13.03 -11.19
CA LEU A 150 -4.20 12.47 -12.52
C LEU A 150 -4.18 13.58 -13.56
N GLU A 151 -3.03 13.79 -14.20
CA GLU A 151 -2.91 14.70 -15.35
C GLU A 151 -3.57 14.13 -16.63
N GLU A 152 -3.54 14.91 -17.71
CA GLU A 152 -4.18 14.57 -18.98
C GLU A 152 -3.78 13.17 -19.48
N GLY A 153 -4.78 12.33 -19.74
CA GLY A 153 -4.59 10.95 -20.23
C GLY A 153 -3.96 9.97 -19.23
N ALA A 154 -3.68 10.38 -17.98
CA ALA A 154 -3.12 9.50 -16.97
C ALA A 154 -4.14 8.48 -16.46
N CYS A 155 -3.69 7.27 -16.14
CA CYS A 155 -4.54 6.16 -15.72
C CYS A 155 -3.99 5.48 -14.46
N LEU A 156 -4.80 5.41 -13.41
CA LEU A 156 -4.54 4.65 -12.20
C LEU A 156 -5.57 3.53 -12.07
N GLU A 157 -5.10 2.29 -12.13
CA GLU A 157 -5.89 1.11 -11.82
C GLU A 157 -5.54 0.61 -10.41
N MET A 158 -6.49 0.68 -9.49
CA MET A 158 -6.36 0.15 -8.14
C MET A 158 -7.05 -1.21 -8.07
N ASP A 159 -6.31 -2.23 -7.64
CA ASP A 159 -6.79 -3.60 -7.46
C ASP A 159 -6.44 -4.10 -6.05
N SER A 160 -7.37 -3.93 -5.11
CA SER A 160 -7.16 -4.24 -3.70
C SER A 160 -7.92 -5.50 -3.27
N VAL A 161 -7.30 -6.28 -2.37
CA VAL A 161 -7.87 -7.49 -1.79
C VAL A 161 -7.69 -7.48 -0.28
N GLN A 162 -8.76 -7.76 0.46
CA GLN A 162 -8.71 -8.04 1.90
C GLN A 162 -9.12 -9.49 2.17
N LEU A 163 -8.25 -10.24 2.84
CA LEU A 163 -8.38 -11.70 3.06
C LEU A 163 -8.86 -12.08 4.48
N GLY A 164 -9.53 -11.17 5.20
CA GLY A 164 -10.04 -11.41 6.56
C GLY A 164 -9.02 -11.15 7.68
N GLY A 165 -9.47 -11.34 8.92
CA GLY A 165 -8.72 -11.12 10.18
C GLY A 165 -8.64 -9.66 10.62
N VAL A 166 -9.18 -8.73 9.81
CA VAL A 166 -9.15 -7.29 10.06
C VAL A 166 -10.47 -6.88 10.71
N ASN A 167 -10.43 -6.62 12.02
CA ASN A 167 -11.63 -6.26 12.79
C ASN A 167 -12.33 -5.02 12.23
N ARG A 168 -11.56 -4.04 11.75
CA ARG A 168 -12.13 -2.84 11.13
C ARG A 168 -11.23 -2.26 10.04
N ALA A 169 -11.85 -2.00 8.89
CA ALA A 169 -11.22 -1.28 7.78
C ALA A 169 -12.18 -0.26 7.16
N VAL A 170 -11.87 1.02 7.28
CA VAL A 170 -12.57 2.10 6.57
C VAL A 170 -11.63 2.72 5.55
N ARG A 171 -11.96 2.55 4.27
CA ARG A 171 -11.15 3.07 3.16
C ARG A 171 -11.67 4.41 2.69
N LYS A 172 -10.77 5.33 2.35
CA LYS A 172 -11.12 6.62 1.75
C LYS A 172 -10.25 6.86 0.53
N THR A 173 -10.88 7.14 -0.61
CA THR A 173 -10.17 7.52 -1.82
C THR A 173 -10.77 8.81 -2.38
N ARG A 174 -9.92 9.74 -2.78
CA ARG A 174 -10.28 11.02 -3.39
C ARG A 174 -9.42 11.23 -4.62
N GLY A 175 -10.02 11.75 -5.70
CA GLY A 175 -9.31 11.90 -6.97
C GLY A 175 -9.67 13.18 -7.70
N VAL A 176 -8.66 13.89 -8.19
CA VAL A 176 -8.78 14.99 -9.16
C VAL A 176 -8.28 14.49 -10.50
N LEU A 177 -9.17 14.43 -11.48
CA LEU A 177 -8.90 13.87 -12.81
C LEU A 177 -8.95 14.97 -13.86
N GLN A 178 -7.86 15.13 -14.62
CA GLN A 178 -7.83 16.00 -15.79
C GLN A 178 -8.45 15.32 -17.01
N LYS A 179 -8.46 16.04 -18.14
CA LYS A 179 -9.02 15.57 -19.41
C LYS A 179 -8.48 14.18 -19.79
N ASP A 180 -9.38 13.29 -20.20
CA ASP A 180 -9.07 11.91 -20.63
C ASP A 180 -8.38 11.02 -19.58
N ALA A 181 -8.22 11.49 -18.34
CA ALA A 181 -7.67 10.71 -17.23
C ALA A 181 -8.67 9.65 -16.74
N ARG A 182 -8.16 8.55 -16.19
CA ARG A 182 -8.98 7.39 -15.76
C ARG A 182 -8.54 6.90 -14.39
N LEU A 183 -9.51 6.76 -13.50
CA LEU A 183 -9.35 6.07 -12.23
C LEU A 183 -10.26 4.85 -12.24
N VAL A 184 -9.67 3.66 -12.09
CA VAL A 184 -10.42 2.41 -11.97
C VAL A 184 -10.13 1.83 -10.60
N VAL A 185 -11.18 1.59 -9.82
CA VAL A 185 -11.07 1.01 -8.47
C VAL A 185 -11.79 -0.34 -8.45
N ARG A 186 -11.05 -1.40 -8.13
CA ARG A 186 -11.56 -2.75 -7.92
C ARG A 186 -11.16 -3.18 -6.52
N GLU A 187 -12.15 -3.51 -5.70
CA GLU A 187 -11.93 -3.97 -4.32
C GLU A 187 -12.63 -5.30 -4.11
N ARG A 188 -11.91 -6.25 -3.52
CA ARG A 188 -12.46 -7.55 -3.09
C ARG A 188 -12.24 -7.67 -1.59
N ILE A 189 -13.33 -7.67 -0.84
CA ILE A 189 -13.28 -7.63 0.63
C ILE A 189 -13.95 -8.88 1.18
N MET A 190 -13.17 -9.65 1.96
CA MET A 190 -13.69 -10.70 2.82
C MET A 190 -13.71 -10.21 4.27
N THR A 191 -14.84 -10.44 4.93
CA THR A 191 -15.06 -10.19 6.37
C THR A 191 -15.57 -11.47 7.01
N GLU A 192 -15.12 -11.75 8.23
CA GLU A 192 -15.55 -12.91 9.02
C GLU A 192 -16.14 -12.47 10.36
N GLY A 193 -17.18 -13.19 10.84
CA GLY A 193 -17.81 -12.89 12.13
C GLY A 193 -18.28 -11.44 12.24
N ASP A 194 -17.76 -10.72 13.25
CA ASP A 194 -18.11 -9.34 13.56
C ASP A 194 -17.18 -8.30 12.90
N GLU A 195 -16.36 -8.71 11.93
CA GLU A 195 -15.50 -7.80 11.17
C GLU A 195 -16.31 -6.77 10.39
N PHE A 196 -15.87 -5.52 10.43
CA PHE A 196 -16.47 -4.42 9.69
C PHE A 196 -15.53 -3.89 8.61
N ALA A 197 -16.02 -3.83 7.37
CA ALA A 197 -15.32 -3.16 6.29
C ALA A 197 -16.24 -2.19 5.55
N ALA A 198 -15.76 -0.96 5.36
CA ALA A 198 -16.36 0.00 4.45
C ALA A 198 -15.46 0.12 3.20
N PRO A 199 -15.97 -0.21 2.00
CA PRO A 199 -15.23 -0.03 0.77
C PRO A 199 -15.03 1.46 0.48
N THR A 200 -14.17 1.73 -0.49
CA THR A 200 -13.94 3.07 -1.00
C THR A 200 -15.25 3.66 -1.55
N LEU A 201 -15.69 4.78 -0.98
CA LEU A 201 -16.71 5.63 -1.59
C LEU A 201 -16.01 6.74 -2.38
N PRO A 202 -16.16 6.80 -3.72
CA PRO A 202 -15.62 7.91 -4.49
C PRO A 202 -16.33 9.19 -4.05
N CYS A 203 -15.60 10.08 -3.38
CA CYS A 203 -16.06 11.45 -3.19
C CYS A 203 -15.71 12.20 -4.47
N ALA A 204 -16.73 12.49 -5.27
CA ALA A 204 -16.66 13.42 -6.40
C ALA A 204 -16.66 14.87 -5.91
#